data_AF-A0A7J4RGX6-F1
#
_entry.id   AF-A0A7J4RGX6-F1
#
_cell.length_a   1.000
_cell.length_b   1.000
_cell.length_c   1.000
_cell.angle_alpha   90.00
_cell.angle_beta   90.00
_cell.angle_gamma   90.00
#
_symmetry.space_group_name_H-M   'P 1'
#
loop_
_entity.id
_entity.type
_entity.pdbx_description
1 polymer ?
#
loop_
_entity_poly.entity_id
_entity_poly.type
_entity_poly.pdbx_seq_one_letter_code
_entity_poly.pdbx_strand_id
1 'polypeptide(L)'
;MRKPFIFVILSLFVLAWITLNSLVDDWGRLEGGWENLTTFVSESMWPPNWSVLEAQSYPVCEKEIEFFCSVGYLGMIETIKIAFVSTILGFIGALCLSSFAARNLMPMYIAIPFRLLLSATRSLPSLIWAIIFVIVIGFGPLAGVLAMTFYTIGYLGKLQY
;
A
#
# COMPACT_ATOMS: atom_id res chain seq x y z
N MET A 1 30.72 14.65 -25.57
CA MET A 1 30.48 14.27 -24.16
C MET A 1 31.81 14.28 -23.40
N ARG A 2 31.88 14.95 -22.25
CA ARG A 2 33.14 15.09 -21.48
C ARG A 2 33.55 13.71 -20.93
N LYS A 3 34.77 13.25 -21.22
CA LYS A 3 35.38 11.99 -20.71
C LYS A 3 35.07 11.65 -19.23
N PRO A 4 35.04 12.60 -18.26
CA PRO A 4 34.64 12.28 -16.88
C PRO A 4 33.21 11.77 -16.73
N PHE A 5 32.28 12.18 -17.58
CA PHE A 5 30.88 11.75 -17.50
C PHE A 5 30.71 10.26 -17.87
N ILE A 6 31.47 9.79 -18.84
CA ILE A 6 31.46 8.38 -19.27
C ILE A 6 32.00 7.48 -18.15
N PHE A 7 33.05 7.93 -17.44
CA PHE A 7 33.63 7.17 -16.35
C PHE A 7 32.67 7.02 -15.16
N VAL A 8 31.93 8.07 -14.81
CA VAL A 8 30.92 8.04 -13.74
C VAL A 8 29.79 7.07 -14.08
N ILE A 9 29.30 7.08 -15.33
CA ILE A 9 28.25 6.15 -15.78
C ILE A 9 28.75 4.71 -15.71
N LEU A 10 29.97 4.44 -16.20
CA LEU A 10 30.54 3.10 -16.17
C LEU A 10 30.71 2.61 -14.72
N SER A 11 31.20 3.47 -13.83
CA SER A 11 31.34 3.16 -12.40
C SER A 11 30.00 2.86 -11.74
N LEU A 12 28.95 3.64 -12.04
CA LEU A 12 27.60 3.40 -11.52
C LEU A 12 27.03 2.07 -12.04
N PHE A 13 27.25 1.76 -13.31
CA PHE A 13 26.78 0.52 -13.92
C PHE A 13 27.47 -0.70 -13.32
N VAL A 14 28.79 -0.63 -13.10
CA VAL A 14 29.56 -1.69 -12.44
C VAL A 14 29.12 -1.88 -10.99
N LEU A 15 28.92 -0.79 -10.24
CA LEU A 15 28.37 -0.87 -8.88
C LEU A 15 26.98 -1.52 -8.86
N ALA A 16 26.09 -1.09 -9.76
CA ALA A 16 24.76 -1.68 -9.89
C ALA A 16 24.84 -3.18 -10.19
N TRP A 17 25.70 -3.58 -11.13
CA TRP A 17 25.90 -4.98 -11.48
C TRP A 17 26.40 -5.81 -10.28
N ILE A 18 27.38 -5.32 -9.54
CA ILE A 18 27.91 -6.01 -8.34
C ILE A 18 26.81 -6.17 -7.29
N THR A 19 26.06 -5.11 -7.01
CA THR A 19 24.95 -5.19 -6.05
C THR A 19 23.87 -6.17 -6.50
N LEU A 20 23.55 -6.18 -7.80
CA LEU A 20 22.53 -7.06 -8.37
C LEU A 20 22.96 -8.52 -8.28
N ASN A 21 24.23 -8.83 -8.56
CA ASN A 21 24.76 -10.18 -8.42
C ASN A 21 24.87 -10.62 -6.94
N SER A 22 24.88 -9.69 -5.98
CA SER A 22 24.78 -10.03 -4.55
C SER A 22 23.34 -10.20 -4.07
N LEU A 23 22.34 -9.72 -4.84
CA LEU A 23 20.92 -9.89 -4.56
C LEU A 23 20.36 -11.15 -5.22
N VAL A 24 20.88 -11.49 -6.40
CA VAL A 24 20.54 -12.68 -7.18
C VAL A 24 21.55 -13.77 -6.85
N ASP A 25 21.32 -14.50 -5.76
CA ASP A 25 22.17 -15.62 -5.32
C ASP A 25 22.28 -16.73 -6.38
N ASP A 26 21.25 -16.92 -7.22
CA ASP A 26 21.22 -17.92 -8.29
C ASP A 26 20.46 -17.42 -9.52
N TRP A 27 21.17 -17.29 -10.64
CA TRP A 27 20.62 -16.89 -11.93
C TRP A 27 19.76 -17.99 -12.58
N GLY A 28 19.85 -19.24 -12.11
CA GLY A 28 19.00 -20.36 -12.54
C GLY A 28 17.52 -20.18 -12.21
N ARG A 29 17.17 -19.29 -11.27
CA ARG A 29 15.76 -18.96 -10.95
C ARG A 29 14.99 -18.32 -12.11
N LEU A 30 15.71 -17.75 -13.08
CA LEU A 30 15.11 -17.12 -14.26
C LEU A 30 14.83 -18.12 -15.39
N GLU A 31 15.46 -19.29 -15.39
CA GLU A 31 15.40 -20.26 -16.49
C GLU A 31 13.98 -20.84 -16.70
N GLY A 32 13.19 -20.94 -15.63
CA GLY A 32 11.77 -21.35 -15.68
C GLY A 32 10.77 -20.20 -15.56
N GLY A 33 11.21 -18.94 -15.58
CA GLY A 33 10.34 -17.78 -15.33
C GLY A 33 9.19 -17.66 -16.34
N TRP A 34 9.48 -17.96 -17.61
CA TRP A 34 8.49 -17.92 -18.68
C TRP A 34 7.44 -19.04 -18.54
N GLU A 35 7.88 -20.26 -18.24
CA GLU A 35 6.99 -21.41 -18.05
C GLU A 35 6.05 -21.18 -16.86
N ASN A 36 6.59 -20.75 -15.71
CA ASN A 36 5.80 -20.40 -14.52
C ASN A 36 4.74 -19.32 -14.81
N LEU A 37 5.08 -18.32 -15.63
CA LEU A 37 4.14 -17.29 -16.04
C LEU A 37 3.03 -17.88 -16.91
N THR A 38 3.37 -18.75 -17.87
CA THR A 38 2.37 -19.40 -18.72
C THR A 38 1.44 -20.29 -17.90
N THR A 39 1.96 -21.09 -16.96
CA THR A 39 1.17 -21.92 -16.04
C THR A 39 0.26 -21.06 -15.18
N PHE A 40 0.76 -19.97 -14.59
CA PHE A 40 -0.06 -19.06 -13.80
C PHE A 40 -1.20 -18.45 -14.62
N VAL A 41 -0.93 -18.02 -15.86
CA VAL A 41 -1.94 -17.42 -16.73
C VAL A 41 -2.98 -18.47 -17.16
N SER A 42 -2.55 -19.66 -17.59
CA SER A 42 -3.44 -20.70 -18.12
C SER A 42 -4.19 -21.49 -17.06
N GLU A 43 -3.68 -21.56 -15.83
CA GLU A 43 -4.32 -22.32 -14.75
C GLU A 43 -5.06 -21.42 -13.77
N SER A 44 -4.48 -20.27 -13.40
CA SER A 44 -5.02 -19.41 -12.32
C SER A 44 -5.80 -18.20 -12.82
N MET A 45 -5.47 -17.64 -13.99
CA MET A 45 -6.13 -16.42 -14.50
C MET A 45 -7.18 -16.70 -15.57
N TRP A 46 -6.92 -17.63 -16.48
CA TRP A 46 -7.74 -17.87 -17.67
C TRP A 46 -7.99 -19.37 -17.84
N PRO A 47 -9.23 -19.88 -17.70
CA PRO A 47 -10.50 -19.16 -17.74
C PRO A 47 -10.91 -18.51 -16.40
N PRO A 48 -11.53 -17.32 -16.41
CA PRO A 48 -12.00 -16.67 -15.19
C PRO A 48 -13.06 -17.54 -14.48
N ASN A 49 -12.91 -17.70 -13.16
CA ASN A 49 -13.85 -18.46 -12.36
C ASN A 49 -15.09 -17.61 -12.05
N TRP A 50 -16.17 -17.85 -12.79
CA TRP A 50 -17.44 -17.12 -12.64
C TRP A 50 -18.21 -17.47 -11.36
N SER A 51 -17.82 -18.53 -10.64
CA SER A 51 -18.43 -18.90 -9.37
C SER A 51 -18.28 -17.82 -8.29
N VAL A 52 -17.30 -16.93 -8.41
CA VAL A 52 -17.11 -15.78 -7.49
C VAL A 52 -18.31 -14.80 -7.52
N LEU A 53 -19.11 -14.81 -8.59
CA LEU A 53 -20.32 -13.98 -8.73
C LEU A 53 -21.59 -14.69 -8.23
N GLU A 54 -21.51 -15.95 -7.82
CA GLU A 54 -22.64 -16.69 -7.25
C GLU A 54 -22.89 -16.23 -5.81
N ALA A 55 -24.15 -16.32 -5.36
CA ALA A 55 -24.51 -15.94 -4.01
C ALA A 55 -23.84 -16.87 -2.99
N GLN A 56 -23.24 -16.27 -1.95
CA GLN A 56 -22.64 -17.03 -0.86
C GLN A 56 -23.69 -17.89 -0.13
N SER A 57 -23.31 -19.10 0.28
CA SER A 57 -24.22 -20.00 1.01
C SER A 57 -24.44 -19.58 2.47
N TYR A 58 -23.54 -18.78 3.05
CA TYR A 58 -23.65 -18.26 4.41
C TYR A 58 -22.88 -16.93 4.54
N PRO A 59 -23.47 -15.85 5.10
CA PRO A 59 -24.86 -15.71 5.57
C PRO A 59 -25.90 -15.77 4.43
N VAL A 60 -27.13 -16.19 4.74
CA VAL A 60 -28.20 -16.38 3.74
C VAL A 60 -28.58 -15.03 3.10
N CYS A 61 -28.65 -15.00 1.78
CA CYS A 61 -29.03 -13.79 1.04
C CYS A 61 -30.53 -13.50 1.19
N GLU A 62 -30.88 -12.40 1.85
CA GLU A 62 -32.27 -11.93 1.99
C GLU A 62 -32.75 -11.05 0.82
N LYS A 63 -31.89 -10.79 -0.18
CA LYS A 63 -32.17 -9.88 -1.30
C LYS A 63 -32.76 -10.65 -2.49
N GLU A 64 -33.72 -10.03 -3.19
CA GLU A 64 -34.33 -10.59 -4.41
C GLU A 64 -33.33 -10.81 -5.56
N ILE A 65 -32.20 -10.09 -5.56
CA ILE A 65 -31.16 -10.19 -6.58
C ILE A 65 -29.90 -10.82 -5.96
N GLU A 66 -29.62 -12.06 -6.36
CA GLU A 66 -28.54 -12.91 -5.84
C GLU A 66 -27.13 -12.31 -6.01
N PHE A 67 -26.92 -11.51 -7.05
CA PHE A 67 -25.63 -10.87 -7.35
C PHE A 67 -25.08 -9.99 -6.21
N PHE A 68 -25.96 -9.30 -5.46
CA PHE A 68 -25.54 -8.42 -4.37
C PHE A 68 -25.02 -9.16 -3.14
N CYS A 69 -25.23 -10.48 -3.10
CA CYS A 69 -24.73 -11.36 -2.05
C CYS A 69 -23.51 -12.17 -2.50
N SER A 70 -22.97 -11.89 -3.70
CA SER A 70 -21.74 -12.53 -4.17
C SER A 70 -20.53 -12.06 -3.38
N VAL A 71 -19.57 -12.96 -3.18
CA VAL A 71 -18.31 -12.64 -2.49
C VAL A 71 -17.52 -11.56 -3.22
N GLY A 72 -17.58 -11.54 -4.55
CA GLY A 72 -16.95 -10.51 -5.38
C GLY A 72 -17.55 -9.12 -5.14
N TYR A 73 -18.88 -9.00 -5.11
CA TYR A 73 -19.55 -7.72 -4.86
C TYR A 73 -19.31 -7.22 -3.44
N LEU A 74 -19.43 -8.09 -2.43
CA LEU A 74 -19.23 -7.72 -1.03
C LEU A 74 -17.80 -7.26 -0.76
N GLY A 75 -16.80 -7.97 -1.28
CA GLY A 75 -15.39 -7.57 -1.17
C GLY A 75 -15.11 -6.23 -1.87
N MET A 76 -15.66 -6.01 -3.07
CA MET A 76 -15.54 -4.71 -3.74
C MET A 76 -16.12 -3.57 -2.90
N ILE A 77 -17.36 -3.72 -2.42
CA ILE A 77 -18.00 -2.71 -1.59
C ILE A 77 -17.25 -2.48 -0.28
N GLU A 78 -16.70 -3.53 0.33
CA GLU A 78 -15.87 -3.42 1.52
C GLU A 78 -14.61 -2.57 1.26
N THR A 79 -13.88 -2.81 0.16
CA THR A 79 -12.71 -2.00 -0.18
C THR A 79 -13.06 -0.54 -0.45
N ILE A 80 -14.19 -0.26 -1.11
CA ILE A 80 -14.69 1.10 -1.34
C ILE A 80 -15.01 1.79 -0.01
N LYS A 81 -15.71 1.11 0.90
CA LYS A 81 -16.00 1.63 2.25
C LYS A 81 -14.72 1.94 3.01
N ILE A 82 -13.74 1.03 2.97
CA ILE A 82 -12.44 1.21 3.64
C ILE A 82 -11.74 2.46 3.08
N ALA A 83 -11.63 2.56 1.75
CA ALA A 83 -10.97 3.68 1.09
C ALA A 83 -11.66 5.02 1.40
N PHE A 84 -12.99 5.06 1.36
CA PHE A 84 -13.76 6.27 1.61
C PHE A 84 -13.60 6.76 3.05
N VAL A 85 -13.82 5.88 4.04
CA VAL A 85 -13.70 6.23 5.46
C VAL A 85 -12.27 6.63 5.80
N SER A 86 -11.28 5.85 5.32
CA SER A 86 -9.87 6.14 5.56
C SER A 86 -9.44 7.47 4.96
N THR A 87 -9.95 7.85 3.78
CA THR A 87 -9.59 9.12 3.14
C THR A 87 -10.12 10.30 3.94
N ILE A 88 -11.36 10.23 4.43
CA ILE A 88 -11.96 11.30 5.23
C ILE A 88 -11.20 11.46 6.56
N LEU A 89 -11.00 10.37 7.30
CA LEU A 89 -10.29 10.40 8.57
C LEU A 89 -8.83 10.84 8.38
N GLY A 90 -8.18 10.33 7.34
CA GLY A 90 -6.80 10.65 7.00
C GLY A 90 -6.62 12.11 6.63
N PHE A 91 -7.55 12.66 5.85
CA PHE A 91 -7.53 14.07 5.46
C PHE A 91 -7.74 15.00 6.66
N ILE A 92 -8.72 14.72 7.52
CA ILE A 92 -8.98 15.51 8.73
C ILE A 92 -7.76 15.46 9.67
N GLY A 93 -7.22 14.26 9.91
CA GLY A 93 -6.03 14.08 10.73
C GLY A 93 -4.80 14.79 10.15
N ALA A 94 -4.57 14.68 8.84
CA ALA A 94 -3.47 15.34 8.15
C ALA A 94 -3.58 16.86 8.25
N LEU A 95 -4.77 17.42 8.07
CA LEU A 95 -5.02 18.85 8.12
C LEU A 95 -4.77 19.40 9.54
N CYS A 96 -5.25 18.70 10.56
CA CYS A 96 -4.99 19.08 11.96
C CYS A 96 -3.49 19.03 12.28
N LEU A 97 -2.81 17.92 12.00
CA LEU A 97 -1.39 17.75 12.33
C LEU A 97 -0.47 18.67 11.50
N SER A 98 -0.78 18.90 10.22
CA SER A 98 0.02 19.78 9.36
C SER A 98 -0.09 21.25 9.77
N SER A 99 -1.27 21.67 10.24
CA SER A 99 -1.47 23.02 10.79
C SER A 99 -0.56 23.28 12.00
N PHE A 100 -0.33 22.29 12.86
CA PHE A 100 0.62 22.39 13.98
C PHE A 100 2.09 22.35 13.53
N ALA A 101 2.39 21.70 12.41
CA ALA A 101 3.73 21.61 11.84
C ALA A 101 4.15 22.83 11.00
N ALA A 102 3.19 23.69 10.64
CA ALA A 102 3.42 24.86 9.79
C ALA A 102 4.23 25.95 10.51
N ARG A 103 5.29 26.43 9.87
CA ARG A 103 6.18 27.50 10.39
C ARG A 103 5.48 28.84 10.57
N ASN A 104 4.40 29.08 9.84
CA ASN A 104 3.66 30.34 9.88
C ASN A 104 2.62 30.39 11.01
N LEU A 105 2.13 29.24 11.47
CA LEU A 105 1.03 29.14 12.44
C LEU A 105 1.52 28.90 13.88
N MET A 106 2.66 28.21 14.05
CA MET A 106 3.14 27.78 15.37
C MET A 106 4.63 28.10 15.58
N PRO A 107 5.05 28.34 16.84
CA PRO A 107 6.46 28.54 17.17
C PRO A 107 7.29 27.28 16.90
N MET A 108 8.58 27.47 16.64
CA MET A 108 9.50 26.40 16.21
C MET A 108 9.54 25.20 17.16
N TYR A 109 9.42 25.42 18.48
CA TYR A 109 9.41 24.36 19.49
C TYR A 109 8.23 23.39 19.36
N ILE A 110 7.08 23.85 18.85
CA ILE A 110 5.91 22.99 18.58
C ILE A 110 5.98 22.41 17.18
N ALA A 111 6.41 23.21 16.19
CA ALA A 111 6.47 22.74 14.81
C ALA A 111 7.46 21.58 14.61
N ILE A 112 8.63 21.60 15.26
CA ILE A 112 9.66 20.55 15.11
C ILE A 112 9.16 19.14 15.50
N PRO A 113 8.58 18.89 16.70
CA PRO A 113 8.14 17.54 17.06
C PRO A 113 7.04 17.01 16.12
N PHE A 114 6.09 17.84 15.70
CA PHE A 114 5.06 17.42 14.74
C PHE A 114 5.64 17.10 13.35
N ARG A 115 6.67 17.84 12.91
CA ARG A 115 7.42 17.52 11.67
C ARG A 115 8.14 16.19 11.75
N LEU A 116 8.77 15.91 12.89
CA LEU A 116 9.45 14.63 13.13
C LEU A 116 8.43 13.48 13.15
N LEU A 117 7.30 13.67 13.84
CA LEU A 117 6.22 12.70 13.87
C LEU A 117 5.68 12.39 12.46
N LEU A 118 5.36 13.42 11.66
CA LEU A 118 4.88 13.25 10.29
C LEU A 118 5.94 12.62 9.36
N SER A 119 7.23 12.89 9.61
CA SER A 119 8.32 12.26 8.87
C SER A 119 8.51 10.79 9.26
N ALA A 120 8.31 10.46 10.53
CA ALA A 120 8.39 9.09 11.04
C ALA A 120 7.23 8.23 10.51
N THR A 121 5.98 8.71 10.57
CA THR A 121 4.82 7.96 10.08
C THR A 121 4.91 7.65 8.59
N ARG A 122 5.54 8.52 7.80
CA ARG A 122 5.80 8.32 6.37
C ARG A 122 6.90 7.30 6.06
N SER A 123 7.82 7.06 7.00
CA SER A 123 8.93 6.13 6.79
C SER A 123 8.46 4.66 6.83
N LEU A 124 7.31 4.39 7.44
CA LEU A 124 6.74 3.06 7.54
C LEU A 124 5.87 2.74 6.31
N PRO A 125 6.11 1.61 5.61
CA PRO A 125 5.21 1.10 4.58
C PRO A 125 3.80 0.83 5.13
N SER A 126 2.79 0.92 4.27
CA SER A 126 1.39 0.62 4.62
C SER A 126 1.21 -0.79 5.21
N LEU A 127 2.03 -1.75 4.76
CA LEU A 127 2.02 -3.13 5.24
C LEU A 127 2.38 -3.22 6.73
N ILE A 128 3.32 -2.39 7.22
CA ILE A 128 3.69 -2.36 8.64
C ILE A 128 2.53 -1.81 9.47
N TRP A 129 1.88 -0.73 9.02
CA TRP A 129 0.70 -0.19 9.68
C TRP A 129 -0.44 -1.22 9.75
N ALA A 130 -0.67 -1.95 8.65
CA ALA A 130 -1.66 -3.02 8.62
C ALA A 130 -1.38 -4.10 9.67
N ILE A 131 -0.14 -4.59 9.76
CA ILE A 131 0.23 -5.61 10.73
C ILE A 131 0.05 -5.09 12.17
N ILE A 132 0.47 -3.86 12.47
CA ILE A 132 0.31 -3.26 13.82
C ILE A 132 -1.18 -3.24 14.22
N PHE A 133 -2.06 -2.73 13.35
CA PHE A 133 -3.48 -2.64 13.68
C PHE A 133 -4.18 -3.99 13.71
N VAL A 134 -3.76 -4.96 12.89
CA VAL A 134 -4.26 -6.33 12.97
C VAL A 134 -3.88 -6.99 14.29
N ILE A 135 -2.67 -6.74 14.81
CA ILE A 135 -2.26 -7.27 16.13
C ILE A 135 -3.08 -6.63 17.26
N VAL A 136 -3.35 -5.31 17.17
CA VAL A 136 -4.05 -4.57 18.24
C VAL A 136 -5.55 -4.86 18.27
N ILE A 137 -6.20 -4.94 17.11
CA ILE A 137 -7.67 -4.99 16.99
C ILE A 137 -8.16 -6.37 16.55
N GLY A 138 -7.29 -7.16 15.92
CA GLY A 138 -7.64 -8.41 15.25
C GLY A 138 -7.83 -8.23 13.74
N PHE A 139 -8.10 -9.35 13.07
CA PHE A 139 -8.41 -9.36 11.65
C PHE A 139 -9.78 -8.75 11.37
N GLY A 140 -9.85 -7.84 10.39
CA GLY A 140 -11.11 -7.27 9.90
C GLY A 140 -10.94 -5.96 9.14
N PRO A 141 -12.02 -5.45 8.52
CA PRO A 141 -12.01 -4.20 7.74
C PRO A 141 -11.55 -2.99 8.55
N LEU A 142 -11.84 -2.94 9.85
CA LEU A 142 -11.48 -1.80 10.71
C LEU A 142 -9.96 -1.63 10.83
N ALA A 143 -9.20 -2.74 10.90
CA ALA A 143 -7.74 -2.69 10.89
C ALA A 143 -7.21 -2.07 9.59
N GLY A 144 -7.82 -2.42 8.45
CA GLY A 144 -7.52 -1.82 7.15
C GLY A 144 -7.80 -0.32 7.10
N VAL A 145 -8.94 0.13 7.65
CA VAL A 145 -9.31 1.55 7.72
C VAL A 145 -8.26 2.35 8.50
N LEU A 146 -7.88 1.89 9.69
CA LEU A 146 -6.92 2.59 10.53
C LEU A 146 -5.52 2.58 9.92
N ALA A 147 -5.08 1.44 9.36
CA ALA A 147 -3.80 1.34 8.69
C ALA A 147 -3.67 2.35 7.52
N MET A 148 -4.69 2.41 6.67
CA MET A 148 -4.73 3.37 5.56
C MET A 148 -4.85 4.81 6.04
N THR A 149 -5.54 5.05 7.17
CA THR A 149 -5.67 6.38 7.78
C THR A 149 -4.31 6.91 8.24
N PHE A 150 -3.53 6.12 8.97
CA PHE A 150 -2.18 6.54 9.40
C PHE A 150 -1.22 6.71 8.24
N TYR A 151 -1.30 5.84 7.24
CA TYR A 151 -0.52 5.97 6.01
C TYR A 151 -0.83 7.28 5.25
N THR A 152 -2.13 7.61 5.09
CA THR A 152 -2.56 8.84 4.42
C THR A 152 -2.18 10.10 5.21
N ILE A 153 -2.24 10.08 6.55
CA ILE A 153 -1.78 11.20 7.40
C ILE A 153 -0.29 11.50 7.17
N GLY A 154 0.57 10.47 7.16
CA GLY A 154 2.00 10.64 6.92
C GLY A 154 2.32 11.17 5.52
N TYR A 155 1.57 10.74 4.51
CA TYR A 155 1.76 11.19 3.14
C TYR A 155 1.25 12.62 2.90
N LEU A 156 -0.02 12.89 3.25
CA LEU A 156 -0.68 14.18 3.04
C LEU A 156 -0.15 15.27 3.97
N GLY A 157 0.18 14.93 5.22
CA GLY A 157 0.64 15.90 6.20
C GLY A 157 1.87 16.66 5.73
N LYS A 158 2.88 15.96 5.18
CA LYS A 158 4.10 16.62 4.64
C LYS A 158 3.83 17.47 3.40
N LEU A 159 2.79 17.17 2.62
CA LEU A 159 2.43 17.98 1.46
C LEU A 159 1.78 19.32 1.86
N GLN A 160 1.28 19.43 3.10
CA GLN A 160 0.48 20.56 3.57
C GLN A 160 1.26 21.63 4.36
N TYR A 161 2.53 21.42 4.74
CA TYR A 161 3.35 22.38 5.53
C TYR A 161 4.79 22.53 5.05
#